data_AF-A0A0U5F636-F1
#
_entry.id   AF-A0A0U5F636-F1
#
_cell.length_a   1.000
_cell.length_b   1.000
_cell.length_c   1.000
_cell.angle_alpha   90.00
_cell.angle_beta   90.00
_cell.angle_gamma   90.00
#
_symmetry.space_group_name_H-M   'P 1'
#
loop_
_entity.id
_entity.type
_entity.pdbx_description
1 polymer ?
#
loop_
_entity_poly.entity_id
_entity_poly.type
_entity_poly.pdbx_seq_one_letter_code
_entity_poly.pdbx_strand_id
1 'polypeptide(L)'
;MQNVSQTILSQYANSPAICSFIEAWNQMLDPATQIDDWYSLVWNVQTAQGYGLDVWGRIVGVSRILSISASEYLGFREANDLTEEGFDQAPWYRGVDATSNYRLSDDGYRQLIYAKALANISDGSILSLNKILTTLFAGQGDAYVQDNADMSMTYVFKFVPTDVQVSIIQNSGVLPRPAGVSVSYSIQSE
;
A
#
# COMPACT_ATOMS: atom_id res chain seq x y z
N MET A 1 -25.72 25.19 2.24
CA MET A 1 -25.64 26.04 3.45
C MET A 1 -26.40 25.37 4.59
N GLN A 2 -25.80 25.35 5.79
CA GLN A 2 -26.47 24.84 6.98
C GLN A 2 -27.47 25.88 7.51
N ASN A 3 -28.71 25.48 7.81
CA ASN A 3 -29.75 26.30 8.43
C ASN A 3 -30.17 27.58 7.66
N VAL A 4 -30.47 27.45 6.37
CA VAL A 4 -30.90 28.58 5.51
C VAL A 4 -32.14 29.32 6.02
N SER A 5 -33.02 28.65 6.78
CA SER A 5 -34.18 29.29 7.39
C SER A 5 -33.80 30.45 8.33
N GLN A 6 -32.63 30.41 8.96
CA GLN A 6 -32.15 31.46 9.86
C GLN A 6 -31.71 32.72 9.10
N THR A 7 -31.39 32.62 7.81
CA THR A 7 -30.98 33.77 6.99
C THR A 7 -32.16 34.51 6.37
N ILE A 8 -33.39 33.99 6.51
CA ILE A 8 -34.60 34.59 5.96
C ILE A 8 -35.13 35.65 6.93
N LEU A 9 -35.33 36.88 6.43
CA LEU A 9 -35.98 37.94 7.18
C LEU A 9 -37.42 37.53 7.56
N SER A 10 -37.83 37.84 8.79
CA SER A 10 -39.14 37.43 9.34
C SER A 10 -40.33 37.81 8.47
N GLN A 11 -40.27 38.94 7.75
CA GLN A 11 -41.33 39.39 6.83
C GLN A 11 -41.55 38.47 5.62
N TYR A 12 -40.56 37.65 5.24
CA TYR A 12 -40.63 36.72 4.11
C TYR A 12 -40.68 35.25 4.53
N ALA A 13 -40.59 34.95 5.83
CA ALA A 13 -40.52 33.59 6.35
C ALA A 13 -41.73 32.72 5.96
N ASN A 14 -42.88 33.34 5.70
CA ASN A 14 -44.12 32.64 5.34
C ASN A 14 -44.51 32.79 3.85
N SER A 15 -43.59 33.25 2.99
CA SER A 15 -43.82 33.38 1.54
C SER A 15 -43.38 32.10 0.82
N PRO A 16 -44.30 31.26 0.30
CA PRO A 16 -43.94 29.97 -0.29
C PRO A 16 -43.03 30.10 -1.51
N ALA A 17 -43.26 31.12 -2.35
CA ALA A 17 -42.48 31.35 -3.56
C ALA A 17 -41.02 31.70 -3.23
N ILE A 18 -40.79 32.64 -2.31
CA ILE A 18 -39.43 33.08 -1.94
C ILE A 18 -38.67 31.93 -1.26
N CYS A 19 -39.31 31.22 -0.32
CA CYS A 19 -38.70 30.07 0.35
C CYS A 19 -38.31 28.98 -0.66
N SER A 20 -39.17 28.66 -1.63
CA SER A 20 -38.85 27.65 -2.65
C SER A 20 -37.65 28.01 -3.53
N PHE A 21 -37.49 29.30 -3.89
CA PHE A 21 -36.33 29.74 -4.64
C PHE A 21 -35.05 29.63 -3.80
N ILE A 22 -35.10 30.08 -2.55
CA ILE A 22 -33.96 30.03 -1.64
C ILE A 22 -33.53 28.58 -1.37
N GLU A 23 -34.47 27.66 -1.17
CA GLU A 23 -34.19 26.23 -0.99
C GLU A 23 -33.59 25.60 -2.24
N ALA A 24 -34.12 25.91 -3.43
CA ALA A 24 -33.59 25.44 -4.69
C ALA A 24 -32.13 25.91 -4.89
N TRP A 25 -31.85 27.19 -4.63
CA TRP A 25 -30.50 27.73 -4.67
C TRP A 25 -29.58 27.08 -3.64
N ASN A 26 -30.08 26.82 -2.43
CA ASN A 26 -29.31 26.12 -1.42
C ASN A 26 -28.92 24.72 -1.89
N GLN A 27 -29.87 23.94 -2.44
CA GLN A 27 -29.57 22.59 -2.95
C GLN A 27 -28.58 22.62 -4.13
N MET A 28 -28.71 23.59 -5.04
CA MET A 28 -27.80 23.71 -6.19
C MET A 28 -26.37 24.11 -5.79
N LEU A 29 -26.23 24.87 -4.70
CA LEU A 29 -24.94 25.41 -4.26
C LEU A 29 -24.34 24.67 -3.06
N ASP A 30 -25.04 23.71 -2.44
CA ASP A 30 -24.57 23.04 -1.23
C ASP A 30 -23.46 22.03 -1.54
N PRO A 31 -22.19 22.33 -1.18
CA PRO A 31 -21.07 21.45 -1.49
C PRO A 31 -20.92 20.32 -0.46
N ALA A 32 -21.78 20.25 0.55
CA ALA A 32 -21.60 19.37 1.71
C ALA A 32 -21.44 17.90 1.29
N THR A 33 -22.32 17.42 0.40
CA THR A 33 -22.25 16.06 -0.14
C THR A 33 -20.94 15.80 -0.90
N GLN A 34 -20.49 16.76 -1.72
CA GLN A 34 -19.23 16.63 -2.44
C GLN A 34 -18.02 16.65 -1.49
N ILE A 35 -18.08 17.40 -0.39
CA ILE A 35 -17.03 17.44 0.63
C ILE A 35 -16.96 16.11 1.38
N ASP A 36 -18.10 15.52 1.74
CA ASP A 36 -18.18 14.22 2.41
C ASP A 36 -17.69 13.09 1.49
N ASP A 37 -18.08 13.13 0.21
CA ASP A 37 -17.60 12.20 -0.82
C ASP A 37 -16.09 12.36 -1.01
N TRP A 38 -15.58 13.59 -1.09
CA TRP A 38 -14.15 13.84 -1.17
C TRP A 38 -13.41 13.31 0.07
N TYR A 39 -13.94 13.56 1.26
CA TYR A 39 -13.33 13.08 2.50
C TYR A 39 -13.27 11.55 2.51
N SER A 40 -14.37 10.87 2.15
CA SER A 40 -14.43 9.41 2.16
C SER A 40 -13.58 8.77 1.06
N LEU A 41 -13.57 9.32 -0.15
CA LEU A 41 -12.88 8.73 -1.30
C LEU A 41 -11.40 9.12 -1.41
N VAL A 42 -11.01 10.26 -0.83
CA VAL A 42 -9.65 10.83 -0.97
C VAL A 42 -8.94 10.90 0.38
N TRP A 43 -9.55 11.51 1.39
CA TRP A 43 -8.83 11.90 2.60
C TRP A 43 -8.81 10.81 3.68
N ASN A 44 -9.86 10.01 3.82
CA ASN A 44 -9.91 8.92 4.79
C ASN A 44 -9.22 7.68 4.23
N VAL A 45 -8.03 7.33 4.74
CA VAL A 45 -7.24 6.16 4.30
C VAL A 45 -8.03 4.84 4.32
N GLN A 46 -8.95 4.69 5.27
CA GLN A 46 -9.73 3.45 5.43
C GLN A 46 -10.71 3.24 4.27
N THR A 47 -11.28 4.33 3.74
CA THR A 47 -12.32 4.29 2.70
C THR A 47 -11.84 4.79 1.35
N ALA A 48 -10.64 5.38 1.30
CA ALA A 48 -10.06 5.93 0.09
C ALA A 48 -9.90 4.85 -0.98
N GLN A 49 -10.09 5.26 -2.23
CA GLN A 49 -10.08 4.40 -3.42
C GLN A 49 -9.37 5.11 -4.57
N GLY A 50 -8.79 4.32 -5.48
CA GLY A 50 -8.14 4.81 -6.70
C GLY A 50 -7.17 5.98 -6.44
N TYR A 51 -7.53 7.16 -6.93
CA TYR A 51 -6.72 8.38 -6.82
C TYR A 51 -6.43 8.80 -5.37
N GLY A 52 -7.39 8.61 -4.45
CA GLY A 52 -7.21 8.96 -3.04
C GLY A 52 -6.04 8.22 -2.41
N LEU A 53 -5.99 6.90 -2.64
CA LEU A 53 -4.88 6.06 -2.19
C LEU A 53 -3.57 6.44 -2.89
N ASP A 54 -3.60 6.85 -4.15
CA ASP A 54 -2.40 7.30 -4.87
C ASP A 54 -1.81 8.58 -4.25
N VAL A 55 -2.65 9.49 -3.73
CA VAL A 55 -2.20 10.66 -2.96
C VAL A 55 -1.51 10.22 -1.67
N TRP A 56 -2.14 9.32 -0.90
CA TRP A 56 -1.55 8.76 0.32
C TRP A 56 -0.23 8.06 0.06
N GLY A 57 -0.16 7.24 -0.98
CA GLY A 57 1.08 6.59 -1.39
C GLY A 57 2.21 7.55 -1.69
N ARG A 58 1.93 8.69 -2.37
CA ARG A 58 2.93 9.74 -2.56
C ARG A 58 3.38 10.39 -1.25
N ILE A 59 2.47 10.57 -0.29
CA ILE A 59 2.79 11.12 1.04
C ILE A 59 3.74 10.19 1.81
N VAL A 60 3.47 8.87 1.82
CA VAL A 60 4.31 7.90 2.54
C VAL A 60 5.53 7.42 1.75
N GLY A 61 5.58 7.71 0.44
CA GLY A 61 6.70 7.38 -0.45
C GLY A 61 6.64 5.96 -1.03
N VAL A 62 5.46 5.43 -1.36
CA VAL A 62 5.29 4.15 -2.08
C VAL A 62 4.44 4.28 -3.34
N SER A 63 4.83 3.56 -4.39
CA SER A 63 4.10 3.46 -5.65
C SER A 63 3.09 2.30 -5.62
N ARG A 64 1.94 2.48 -6.29
CA ARG A 64 0.96 1.41 -6.54
C ARG A 64 1.43 0.41 -7.59
N ILE A 65 2.23 0.89 -8.53
CA ILE A 65 2.81 0.08 -9.60
C ILE A 65 4.13 -0.45 -9.08
N LEU A 66 4.24 -1.77 -8.98
CA LEU A 66 5.43 -2.50 -8.63
C LEU A 66 6.07 -3.06 -9.90
N SER A 67 7.37 -2.89 -10.03
CA SER A 67 8.16 -3.62 -11.03
C SER A 67 8.46 -5.00 -10.46
N ILE A 68 7.83 -6.02 -11.05
CA ILE A 68 8.18 -7.40 -10.77
C ILE A 68 9.26 -7.79 -11.78
N SER A 69 10.41 -8.21 -11.26
CA SER A 69 11.40 -8.99 -11.99
C SER A 69 10.85 -10.40 -12.18
N ALA A 70 9.81 -10.51 -13.01
CA ALA A 70 9.03 -11.73 -13.24
C ALA A 70 9.51 -12.41 -14.52
N SER A 71 10.78 -12.77 -14.58
CA SER A 71 11.20 -13.63 -15.67
C SER A 71 12.12 -14.67 -15.11
N GLU A 72 11.55 -15.86 -15.00
CA GLU A 72 12.31 -17.07 -14.89
C GLU A 72 13.09 -17.25 -16.21
N TYR A 73 14.36 -17.55 -16.09
CA TYR A 73 15.23 -17.81 -17.23
C TYR A 73 15.78 -19.23 -17.13
N LEU A 74 16.15 -19.78 -18.28
CA LEU A 74 16.92 -21.02 -18.29
C LEU A 74 18.21 -20.83 -17.48
N GLY A 75 18.40 -21.64 -16.44
CA GLY A 75 19.58 -21.62 -15.60
C GLY A 75 20.04 -22.99 -15.15
N PHE A 76 21.21 -23.03 -14.54
CA PHE A 76 21.78 -24.25 -13.96
C PHE A 76 21.62 -24.19 -12.44
N ARG A 77 21.56 -25.35 -11.79
CA ARG A 77 21.35 -25.48 -10.34
C ARG A 77 22.43 -24.78 -9.50
N GLU A 78 23.58 -24.53 -10.09
CA GLU A 78 24.72 -23.84 -9.48
C GLU A 78 24.58 -22.30 -9.47
N ALA A 79 23.60 -21.75 -10.18
CA ALA A 79 23.30 -20.33 -10.13
C ALA A 79 22.59 -19.99 -8.80
N ASN A 80 22.90 -18.80 -8.26
CA ASN A 80 22.51 -18.37 -6.92
C ASN A 80 21.39 -17.31 -6.95
N ASP A 81 20.52 -17.38 -7.96
CA ASP A 81 19.28 -16.62 -8.02
C ASP A 81 18.09 -17.57 -7.71
N LEU A 82 16.88 -17.05 -7.63
CA LEU A 82 15.63 -17.81 -7.49
C LEU A 82 14.81 -17.74 -8.78
N THR A 83 15.44 -17.35 -9.89
CA THR A 83 14.78 -17.13 -11.19
C THR A 83 15.16 -18.21 -12.22
N GLU A 84 15.93 -19.22 -11.83
CA GLU A 84 16.42 -20.25 -12.74
C GLU A 84 15.47 -21.43 -12.85
N GLU A 85 15.09 -21.73 -14.08
CA GLU A 85 14.30 -22.89 -14.43
C GLU A 85 15.09 -23.84 -15.35
N GLY A 86 14.72 -25.12 -15.29
CA GLY A 86 15.40 -26.18 -16.03
C GLY A 86 15.21 -26.11 -17.55
N PHE A 87 15.82 -27.06 -18.27
CA PHE A 87 15.63 -27.17 -19.72
C PHE A 87 14.15 -27.28 -20.10
N ASP A 88 13.78 -26.56 -21.17
CA ASP A 88 12.43 -26.51 -21.74
C ASP A 88 11.34 -25.95 -20.82
N GLN A 89 11.72 -25.24 -19.74
CA GLN A 89 10.78 -24.57 -18.84
C GLN A 89 10.78 -23.03 -18.99
N ALA A 90 11.93 -22.43 -19.33
CA ALA A 90 12.06 -20.98 -19.44
C ALA A 90 12.95 -20.54 -20.63
N PRO A 91 12.77 -19.32 -21.17
CA PRO A 91 13.59 -18.80 -22.25
C PRO A 91 15.01 -18.44 -21.79
N TRP A 92 15.94 -18.37 -22.75
CA TRP A 92 17.30 -17.87 -22.51
C TRP A 92 17.29 -16.40 -22.07
N TYR A 93 18.14 -16.06 -21.09
CA TYR A 93 18.38 -14.67 -20.69
C TYR A 93 18.90 -13.85 -21.88
N ARG A 94 18.24 -12.72 -22.17
CA ARG A 94 18.56 -11.86 -23.33
C ARG A 94 19.46 -10.67 -23.00
N GLY A 95 20.00 -10.60 -21.79
CA GLY A 95 20.86 -9.49 -21.35
C GLY A 95 20.08 -8.25 -20.85
N VAL A 96 18.75 -8.35 -20.73
CA VAL A 96 17.88 -7.32 -20.18
C VAL A 96 16.76 -8.01 -19.42
N ASP A 97 16.53 -7.58 -18.18
CA ASP A 97 15.46 -8.14 -17.36
C ASP A 97 14.11 -7.74 -17.93
N ALA A 98 13.26 -8.72 -18.25
CA ALA A 98 11.87 -8.44 -18.55
C ALA A 98 11.14 -8.08 -17.25
N THR A 99 11.04 -6.78 -16.98
CA THR A 99 10.23 -6.25 -15.88
C THR A 99 8.77 -6.18 -16.29
N SER A 100 7.91 -6.84 -15.53
CA SER A 100 6.46 -6.68 -15.64
C SER A 100 5.98 -5.64 -14.64
N ASN A 101 5.14 -4.71 -15.09
CA ASN A 101 4.50 -3.75 -14.20
C ASN A 101 3.22 -4.37 -13.64
N TYR A 102 3.18 -4.56 -12.33
CA TYR A 102 2.01 -5.04 -11.62
C TYR A 102 1.34 -3.90 -10.86
N ARG A 103 0.04 -3.70 -11.10
CA ARG A 103 -0.77 -2.69 -10.40
C ARG A 103 -1.47 -3.35 -9.22
N LEU A 104 -1.16 -2.91 -8.00
CA LEU A 104 -1.85 -3.36 -6.79
C LEU A 104 -3.33 -2.96 -6.78
N SER A 105 -4.17 -3.86 -6.26
CA SER A 105 -5.56 -3.56 -5.88
C SER A 105 -5.61 -2.50 -4.78
N ASP A 106 -6.75 -1.85 -4.61
CA ASP A 106 -6.92 -0.82 -3.56
C ASP A 106 -6.65 -1.39 -2.16
N ASP A 107 -7.09 -2.61 -1.88
CA ASP A 107 -6.88 -3.25 -0.58
C ASP A 107 -5.41 -3.59 -0.33
N GLY A 108 -4.74 -4.21 -1.32
CA GLY A 108 -3.31 -4.52 -1.21
C GLY A 108 -2.45 -3.26 -1.13
N TYR A 109 -2.81 -2.21 -1.86
CA TYR A 109 -2.09 -0.94 -1.80
C TYR A 109 -2.31 -0.21 -0.48
N ARG A 110 -3.52 -0.28 0.11
CA ARG A 110 -3.79 0.28 1.44
C ARG A 110 -2.96 -0.41 2.52
N GLN A 111 -2.84 -1.73 2.48
CA GLN A 111 -1.96 -2.48 3.38
C GLN A 111 -0.50 -2.01 3.23
N LEU A 112 -0.02 -1.85 2.00
CA LEU A 112 1.33 -1.34 1.73
C LEU A 112 1.54 0.07 2.29
N ILE A 113 0.57 0.97 2.12
CA ILE A 113 0.61 2.33 2.66
C ILE A 113 0.71 2.31 4.19
N TYR A 114 -0.10 1.50 4.87
CA TYR A 114 -0.03 1.36 6.33
C TYR A 114 1.32 0.82 6.79
N ALA A 115 1.82 -0.24 6.15
CA ALA A 115 3.12 -0.80 6.47
C ALA A 115 4.25 0.22 6.25
N LYS A 116 4.19 1.00 5.16
CA LYS A 116 5.16 2.06 4.89
C LYS A 116 5.09 3.20 5.90
N ALA A 117 3.87 3.63 6.25
CA ALA A 117 3.67 4.66 7.26
C ALA A 117 4.29 4.22 8.60
N LEU A 118 4.04 2.96 9.01
CA LEU A 118 4.65 2.37 10.19
C LEU A 118 6.18 2.31 10.10
N ALA A 119 6.72 1.92 8.94
CA ALA A 119 8.15 1.90 8.71
C ALA A 119 8.79 3.30 8.82
N ASN A 120 8.14 4.34 8.31
CA ASN A 120 8.65 5.70 8.36
C ASN A 120 8.68 6.29 9.79
N ILE A 121 7.82 5.81 10.70
CA ILE A 121 7.79 6.22 12.11
C ILE A 121 8.46 5.20 13.06
N SER A 122 9.02 4.12 12.50
CA SER A 122 9.61 3.03 13.26
C SER A 122 10.94 3.46 13.92
N ASP A 123 11.19 2.93 15.11
CA ASP A 123 12.47 3.01 15.81
C ASP A 123 13.47 1.93 15.36
N GLY A 124 13.08 1.06 14.41
CA GLY A 124 13.91 -0.04 13.93
C GLY A 124 14.05 -1.21 14.91
N SER A 125 13.32 -1.20 16.04
CA SER A 125 13.34 -2.33 16.99
C SER A 125 12.70 -3.58 16.39
N ILE A 126 13.11 -4.76 16.85
CA ILE A 126 12.53 -6.05 16.42
C ILE A 126 11.00 -6.07 16.61
N LEU A 127 10.50 -5.50 17.71
CA LEU A 127 9.05 -5.39 17.93
C LEU A 127 8.38 -4.54 16.86
N SER A 128 8.97 -3.40 16.50
CA SER A 128 8.43 -2.50 15.48
C SER A 128 8.47 -3.15 14.09
N LEU A 129 9.55 -3.84 13.76
CA LEU A 129 9.69 -4.62 12.54
C LEU A 129 8.65 -5.73 12.44
N ASN A 130 8.41 -6.47 13.52
CA ASN A 130 7.39 -7.51 13.56
C ASN A 130 5.97 -6.92 13.37
N LYS A 131 5.70 -5.71 13.88
CA LYS A 131 4.43 -5.01 13.60
C LYS A 131 4.28 -4.64 12.12
N ILE A 132 5.37 -4.22 11.46
CA ILE A 132 5.35 -3.93 10.01
C ILE A 132 5.07 -5.20 9.23
N LEU A 133 5.77 -6.30 9.52
CA LEU A 133 5.60 -7.59 8.85
C LEU A 133 4.19 -8.16 9.03
N THR A 134 3.65 -8.12 10.25
CA THR A 134 2.28 -8.57 10.53
C THR A 134 1.23 -7.72 9.84
N THR A 135 1.47 -6.41 9.67
CA THR A 135 0.56 -5.52 8.92
C THR A 135 0.60 -5.82 7.41
N LEU A 136 1.79 -6.14 6.89
CA LEU A 136 2.00 -6.36 5.46
C LEU A 136 1.51 -7.73 4.98
N PHE A 137 1.67 -8.78 5.79
CA PHE A 137 1.35 -10.17 5.46
C PHE A 137 0.17 -10.74 6.27
N ALA A 138 -0.70 -9.86 6.75
CA ALA A 138 -1.86 -10.25 7.56
C ALA A 138 -2.69 -11.35 6.86
N GLY A 139 -2.83 -12.50 7.52
CA GLY A 139 -3.64 -13.62 7.03
C GLY A 139 -2.93 -14.62 6.09
N GLN A 140 -1.62 -14.48 5.87
CA GLN A 140 -0.87 -15.36 4.95
C GLN A 140 0.11 -16.32 5.63
N GLY A 141 0.38 -16.10 6.91
CA GLY A 141 1.26 -16.92 7.73
C GLY A 141 2.09 -16.05 8.67
N ASP A 142 2.93 -16.69 9.49
CA ASP A 142 3.82 -15.98 10.39
C ASP A 142 4.98 -15.35 9.60
N ALA A 143 5.23 -14.05 9.83
CA ALA A 143 6.41 -13.35 9.38
C ALA A 143 7.02 -12.58 10.56
N TYR A 144 8.30 -12.81 10.84
CA TYR A 144 9.00 -12.16 11.95
C TYR A 144 10.48 -11.96 11.66
N VAL A 145 11.09 -11.08 12.43
CA VAL A 145 12.52 -10.84 12.46
C VAL A 145 13.16 -11.66 13.58
N GLN A 146 14.24 -12.34 13.23
CA GLN A 146 15.16 -12.99 14.15
C GLN A 146 16.48 -12.19 14.20
N ASP A 147 16.91 -11.85 15.41
CA ASP A 147 18.27 -11.32 15.66
C ASP A 147 19.21 -12.50 15.94
N ASN A 148 20.32 -12.55 15.21
CA ASN A 148 21.31 -13.62 15.31
C ASN A 148 22.43 -13.30 16.31
N ALA A 149 22.38 -12.12 16.95
CA ALA A 149 23.36 -11.65 17.92
C ALA A 149 24.80 -11.54 17.40
N ASP A 150 24.99 -11.47 16.08
CA ASP A 150 26.28 -11.47 15.38
C ASP A 150 26.39 -10.36 14.32
N MET A 151 25.72 -9.22 14.56
CA MET A 151 25.54 -8.15 13.55
C MET A 151 24.87 -8.67 12.26
N SER A 152 24.01 -9.67 12.38
CA SER A 152 23.08 -10.07 11.33
C SER A 152 21.64 -10.20 11.85
N MET A 153 20.69 -9.98 10.95
CA MET A 153 19.27 -10.18 11.19
C MET A 153 18.66 -10.97 10.04
N THR A 154 17.70 -11.83 10.37
CA THR A 154 17.00 -12.67 9.39
C THR A 154 15.52 -12.35 9.40
N TYR A 155 14.95 -12.03 8.24
CA TYR A 155 13.51 -12.02 8.04
C TYR A 155 13.04 -13.45 7.75
N VAL A 156 12.23 -14.01 8.63
CA VAL A 156 11.69 -15.36 8.52
C VAL A 156 10.24 -15.30 8.07
N PHE A 157 9.93 -16.01 6.98
CA PHE A 157 8.57 -16.18 6.46
C PHE A 157 8.19 -17.66 6.56
N LYS A 158 7.11 -17.97 7.28
CA LYS A 158 6.56 -19.33 7.40
C LYS A 158 5.54 -19.68 6.30
N PHE A 159 5.68 -19.04 5.15
CA PHE A 159 4.85 -19.25 3.97
C PHE A 159 5.68 -18.91 2.74
N VAL A 160 5.28 -19.44 1.58
CA VAL A 160 5.92 -19.12 0.30
C VAL A 160 5.33 -17.79 -0.21
N PRO A 161 6.11 -16.70 -0.27
CA PRO A 161 5.61 -15.43 -0.78
C PRO A 161 5.36 -15.51 -2.28
N THR A 162 4.31 -14.84 -2.76
CA THR A 162 4.06 -14.66 -4.20
C THR A 162 5.05 -13.69 -4.84
N ASP A 163 5.23 -13.72 -6.16
CA ASP A 163 6.14 -12.80 -6.88
C ASP A 163 5.85 -11.33 -6.58
N VAL A 164 4.58 -10.97 -6.44
CA VAL A 164 4.14 -9.63 -6.06
C VAL A 164 4.68 -9.28 -4.66
N GLN A 165 4.62 -10.20 -3.71
CA GLN A 165 5.11 -9.99 -2.35
C GLN A 165 6.63 -9.94 -2.26
N VAL A 166 7.32 -10.78 -3.03
CA VAL A 166 8.78 -10.69 -3.18
C VAL A 166 9.15 -9.30 -3.70
N SER A 167 8.44 -8.79 -4.72
CA SER A 167 8.66 -7.43 -5.23
C SER A 167 8.38 -6.34 -4.18
N ILE A 168 7.40 -6.54 -3.29
CA ILE A 168 7.17 -5.65 -2.15
C ILE A 168 8.36 -5.71 -1.19
N ILE A 169 8.80 -6.89 -0.77
CA ILE A 169 9.90 -7.07 0.19
C ILE A 169 11.18 -6.39 -0.31
N GLN A 170 11.49 -6.56 -1.60
CA GLN A 170 12.74 -6.09 -2.19
C GLN A 170 12.68 -4.62 -2.64
N ASN A 171 11.60 -4.22 -3.33
CA ASN A 171 11.56 -2.97 -4.10
C ASN A 171 10.69 -1.87 -3.46
N SER A 172 9.78 -2.20 -2.53
CA SER A 172 8.86 -1.19 -1.96
C SER A 172 9.54 -0.21 -1.00
N GLY A 173 10.71 -0.57 -0.46
CA GLY A 173 11.38 0.20 0.59
C GLY A 173 10.61 0.26 1.92
N VAL A 174 9.67 -0.66 2.15
CA VAL A 174 8.94 -0.79 3.43
C VAL A 174 9.83 -1.36 4.52
N LEU A 175 10.67 -2.35 4.21
CA LEU A 175 11.60 -2.89 5.19
C LEU A 175 12.81 -1.97 5.35
N PRO A 176 13.21 -1.61 6.58
CA PRO A 176 14.33 -0.71 6.80
C PRO A 176 15.63 -1.38 6.37
N ARG A 177 16.52 -0.56 5.82
CA ARG A 177 17.88 -0.95 5.45
C ARG A 177 18.78 -0.63 6.65
N PRO A 178 19.27 -1.64 7.39
CA PRO A 178 20.12 -1.37 8.54
C PRO A 178 21.51 -0.89 8.10
N ALA A 179 22.15 -0.10 8.95
CA ALA A 179 23.53 0.33 8.75
C ALA A 179 24.46 -0.58 9.54
N GLY A 180 25.31 -1.35 8.85
CA GLY A 180 26.32 -2.21 9.49
C GLY A 180 25.80 -3.54 10.05
N VAL A 181 24.55 -3.91 9.76
CA VAL A 181 23.99 -5.23 10.07
C VAL A 181 23.67 -5.95 8.76
N SER A 182 24.08 -7.21 8.65
CA SER A 182 23.74 -8.04 7.49
C SER A 182 22.28 -8.47 7.55
N VAL A 183 21.56 -8.37 6.43
CA VAL A 183 20.16 -8.82 6.33
C VAL A 183 20.08 -10.04 5.45
N SER A 184 19.46 -11.11 5.95
CA SER A 184 19.10 -12.29 5.18
C SER A 184 17.59 -12.56 5.22
N TYR A 185 17.12 -13.32 4.25
CA TYR A 185 15.73 -13.77 4.15
C TYR A 185 15.69 -15.29 4.22
N SER A 186 14.80 -15.86 5.03
CA SER A 186 14.61 -17.30 5.19
C SER A 186 13.15 -17.65 4.98
N ILE A 187 12.89 -18.54 4.02
CA ILE A 187 11.56 -19.10 3.78
C ILE A 187 11.54 -20.48 4.44
N GLN A 188 10.65 -20.66 5.41
CA GLN A 188 10.45 -21.89 6.15
C GLN A 188 9.01 -22.35 5.92
N SER A 189 8.71 -22.84 4.72
CA SER A 189 7.46 -23.53 4.45
C SER A 189 7.59 -24.99 4.89
N GLU A 190 6.68 -25.45 5.75
CA GLU A 190 6.50 -26.89 6.04
C GLU A 190 6.00 -27.66 4.81
#